data_AF-A0A1F6V6B9-F1
#
_entry.id   AF-A0A1F6V6B9-F1
#
_cell.length_a   1.000
_cell.length_b   1.000
_cell.length_c   1.000
_cell.angle_alpha   90.00
_cell.angle_beta   90.00
_cell.angle_gamma   90.00
#
_symmetry.space_group_name_H-M   'P 1'
#
loop_
_entity.id
_entity.type
_entity.pdbx_description
1 polymer ?
#
loop_
_entity_poly.entity_id
_entity_poly.type
_entity_poly.pdbx_seq_one_letter_code
_entity_poly.pdbx_strand_id
1 'polypeptide(L)'
;MEERIKNLEKEVEEIKERNARVEDDKGWEISYTRWLFIAVSTYIVAGVWLVVIHDSFPWLKAFVPSAGYLLSTQSLPFIKKWWKKNHNK
;
A
#
# COMPACT_ATOMS: atom_id res chain seq x y z
N MET A 1 -26.34 35.93 6.88
CA MET A 1 -26.62 34.61 6.26
C MET A 1 -25.62 34.36 5.13
N GLU A 2 -25.40 35.35 4.27
CA GLU A 2 -24.39 35.33 3.20
C GLU A 2 -22.96 35.08 3.68
N GLU A 3 -22.51 35.69 4.79
CA GLU A 3 -21.17 35.40 5.35
C GLU A 3 -20.99 33.95 5.78
N ARG A 4 -22.05 33.31 6.30
CA ARG A 4 -22.00 31.89 6.69
C ARG A 4 -21.85 31.00 5.46
N ILE A 5 -22.55 31.32 4.38
CA ILE A 5 -22.45 30.58 3.11
C ILE A 5 -21.05 30.76 2.52
N LYS A 6 -20.52 31.98 2.50
CA LYS A 6 -19.16 32.27 2.02
C LYS A 6 -18.07 31.55 2.83
N ASN A 7 -18.21 31.46 4.15
CA ASN A 7 -17.28 30.69 4.98
C ASN A 7 -17.37 29.19 4.71
N LEU A 8 -18.59 28.64 4.54
CA LEU A 8 -18.77 27.24 4.19
C LEU A 8 -18.20 26.90 2.80
N GLU A 9 -18.35 27.78 1.82
CA GLU A 9 -17.74 27.61 0.49
C GLU A 9 -16.22 27.55 0.58
N LYS A 10 -15.62 28.43 1.39
CA LYS A 10 -14.17 28.42 1.61
C LYS A 10 -13.69 27.13 2.29
N GLU A 11 -14.37 26.68 3.34
CA GLU A 11 -14.05 25.41 4.01
C GLU A 11 -14.17 24.21 3.06
N VAL A 12 -15.18 24.21 2.18
CA VAL A 12 -15.36 23.16 1.17
C VAL A 12 -14.22 23.17 0.16
N GLU A 13 -13.76 24.33 -0.29
CA GLU A 13 -12.62 24.47 -1.20
C GLU A 13 -11.34 23.91 -0.55
N GLU A 14 -11.06 24.31 0.69
CA GLU A 14 -9.91 23.83 1.47
C GLU A 14 -9.94 22.31 1.69
N ILE A 15 -11.12 21.74 1.94
CA ILE A 15 -11.31 20.29 2.07
C ILE A 15 -11.05 19.58 0.73
N LYS A 16 -11.55 20.13 -0.39
CA LYS A 16 -11.33 19.55 -1.72
C LYS A 16 -9.85 19.56 -2.10
N GLU A 17 -9.14 20.67 -1.88
CA GLU A 17 -7.72 20.76 -2.15
C GLU A 17 -6.91 19.75 -1.32
N ARG A 18 -7.24 19.62 -0.03
CA ARG A 18 -6.59 18.63 0.83
C ARG A 18 -6.89 17.20 0.37
N ASN A 19 -8.14 16.91 0.03
CA ASN A 19 -8.52 15.57 -0.43
C ASN A 19 -7.83 15.23 -1.75
N ALA A 20 -7.66 16.18 -2.68
CA ALA A 20 -6.93 15.96 -3.93
C ALA A 20 -5.49 15.49 -3.66
N ARG A 21 -4.76 16.18 -2.77
CA ARG A 21 -3.40 15.77 -2.38
C ARG A 21 -3.38 14.36 -1.77
N VAL A 22 -4.34 14.06 -0.91
CA VAL A 22 -4.46 12.76 -0.25
C VAL A 22 -4.80 11.64 -1.24
N GLU A 23 -5.64 11.91 -2.24
CA GLU A 23 -5.99 10.93 -3.27
C GLU A 23 -4.82 10.66 -4.23
N ASP A 24 -4.00 11.67 -4.56
CA ASP A 24 -2.77 11.47 -5.34
C ASP A 24 -1.76 10.60 -4.57
N ASP A 25 -1.54 10.89 -3.28
CA ASP A 25 -0.68 10.06 -2.43
C ASP A 25 -1.21 8.62 -2.32
N LYS A 26 -2.52 8.45 -2.08
CA LYS A 26 -3.15 7.13 -2.09
C LYS A 26 -3.02 6.44 -3.44
N GLY A 27 -3.13 7.18 -4.53
CA GLY A 27 -2.94 6.68 -5.89
C GLY A 27 -1.54 6.10 -6.08
N TRP A 28 -0.52 6.78 -5.55
CA TRP A 28 0.85 6.27 -5.51
C TRP A 28 0.99 5.02 -4.62
N GLU A 29 0.40 5.01 -3.42
CA GLU A 29 0.46 3.87 -2.52
C GLU A 29 -0.27 2.63 -3.06
N ILE A 30 -1.37 2.84 -3.77
CA ILE A 30 -2.18 1.80 -4.43
C ILE A 30 -1.58 1.42 -5.79
N SER A 31 -0.68 2.23 -6.34
CA SER A 31 -0.12 2.00 -7.66
C SER A 31 0.57 0.64 -7.74
N TYR A 32 0.25 -0.10 -8.80
CA TYR A 32 0.96 -1.33 -9.15
C TYR A 32 2.46 -1.09 -9.35
N THR A 33 2.87 0.17 -9.62
CA THR A 33 4.26 0.60 -9.73
C THR A 33 5.04 0.37 -8.43
N ARG A 34 4.53 0.88 -7.30
CA ARG A 34 5.18 0.67 -5.99
C ARG A 34 5.17 -0.80 -5.59
N TRP A 35 4.04 -1.47 -5.83
CA TRP A 35 3.86 -2.89 -5.55
C TRP A 35 4.89 -3.76 -6.29
N LEU A 36 5.05 -3.55 -7.59
CA LEU A 36 6.02 -4.26 -8.42
C LEU A 36 7.46 -3.90 -8.03
N PHE A 37 7.74 -2.62 -7.81
CA PHE A 37 9.07 -2.14 -7.44
C PHE A 37 9.57 -2.79 -6.14
N ILE A 38 8.72 -2.82 -5.10
CA ILE A 38 9.09 -3.46 -3.83
C ILE A 38 9.23 -4.97 -4.01
N ALA A 39 8.30 -5.63 -4.72
CA ALA A 39 8.37 -7.07 -4.95
C ALA A 39 9.65 -7.52 -5.67
N VAL A 40 10.05 -6.78 -6.72
CA VAL A 40 11.29 -7.01 -7.48
C VAL A 40 12.51 -6.71 -6.63
N SER A 41 12.50 -5.60 -5.87
CA SER A 41 13.61 -5.23 -5.00
C SER A 41 13.84 -6.29 -3.92
N THR A 42 12.78 -6.75 -3.26
CA THR A 42 12.83 -7.84 -2.27
C THR A 42 13.35 -9.13 -2.89
N TYR A 43 12.94 -9.45 -4.12
CA TYR A 43 13.38 -10.66 -4.81
C TYR A 43 14.89 -10.63 -5.07
N ILE A 44 15.38 -9.51 -5.60
CA ILE A 44 16.80 -9.34 -5.92
C ILE A 44 17.64 -9.39 -4.64
N VAL A 45 17.28 -8.62 -3.61
CA VAL A 45 18.03 -8.57 -2.35
C VAL A 45 18.08 -9.93 -1.67
N ALA A 46 16.95 -10.64 -1.58
CA ALA A 46 16.90 -11.98 -1.01
C ALA A 46 17.69 -12.99 -1.85
N GLY A 47 17.59 -12.92 -3.18
CA GLY A 47 18.33 -13.80 -4.09
C GLY A 47 19.84 -13.62 -3.95
N VAL A 48 20.32 -12.38 -3.96
CA VAL A 48 21.74 -12.05 -3.75
C VAL A 48 22.22 -12.58 -2.41
N TRP A 49 21.48 -12.34 -1.33
CA TRP A 49 21.84 -12.83 0.00
C TRP A 49 21.95 -14.36 0.05
N LEU A 50 21.00 -15.07 -0.55
CA LEU A 50 20.99 -16.53 -0.56
C LEU A 50 22.13 -17.12 -1.42
N VAL A 51 22.54 -16.42 -2.48
CA VAL A 51 23.74 -16.77 -3.25
C VAL A 51 25.01 -16.61 -2.40
N VAL A 52 25.12 -15.52 -1.62
CA VAL A 52 26.28 -15.24 -0.77
C VAL A 52 26.52 -16.34 0.28
N ILE A 53 25.45 -16.95 0.81
CA ILE A 53 25.55 -18.03 1.79
C ILE A 53 25.66 -19.43 1.16
N HIS A 54 25.79 -19.54 -0.17
CA HIS A 54 25.85 -20.79 -0.92
C HIS A 54 24.67 -21.74 -0.66
N ASP A 55 23.45 -21.20 -0.58
CA ASP A 55 22.24 -22.02 -0.44
C ASP A 55 21.96 -22.84 -1.73
N SER A 56 21.32 -24.00 -1.59
CA SER A 56 21.04 -24.91 -2.70
C SER A 56 20.07 -24.37 -3.76
N PHE A 57 19.19 -23.40 -3.44
CA PHE A 57 18.22 -22.84 -4.39
C PHE A 57 17.88 -21.37 -4.12
N PRO A 58 18.83 -20.44 -4.31
CA PRO A 58 18.71 -19.06 -3.83
C PRO A 58 17.58 -18.29 -4.51
N TRP A 59 17.44 -18.39 -5.83
CA TRP A 59 16.41 -17.68 -6.59
C TRP A 59 15.00 -18.24 -6.40
N LEU A 60 14.88 -19.54 -6.12
CA LEU A 60 13.61 -20.16 -5.78
C LEU A 60 13.17 -19.75 -4.37
N LYS A 61 14.09 -19.78 -3.41
CA LYS A 61 13.81 -19.39 -2.01
C LYS A 61 13.61 -17.89 -1.85
N ALA A 62 14.21 -17.06 -2.69
CA ALA A 62 13.94 -15.62 -2.76
C ALA A 62 12.48 -15.28 -3.16
N PHE A 63 11.76 -16.24 -3.75
CA PHE A 63 10.33 -16.08 -4.02
C PHE A 63 9.51 -16.00 -2.73
N VAL A 64 9.95 -16.64 -1.64
CA VAL A 64 9.23 -16.67 -0.36
C VAL A 64 9.02 -15.25 0.22
N PRO A 65 10.07 -14.42 0.43
CA PRO A 65 9.88 -13.06 0.95
C PRO A 65 9.12 -12.15 -0.01
N SER A 66 9.33 -12.26 -1.34
CA SER A 66 8.57 -11.48 -2.32
C SER A 66 7.09 -11.85 -2.32
N ALA A 67 6.77 -13.14 -2.38
CA ALA A 67 5.39 -13.62 -2.30
C ALA A 67 4.74 -13.26 -0.96
N GLY A 68 5.48 -13.32 0.14
CA GLY A 68 5.02 -12.88 1.46
C GLY A 68 4.63 -11.40 1.48
N TYR A 69 5.41 -10.53 0.84
CA TYR A 69 5.07 -9.11 0.66
C TYR A 69 3.82 -8.92 -0.22
N LEU A 70 3.71 -9.68 -1.32
CA LEU A 70 2.53 -9.61 -2.20
C LEU A 70 1.25 -10.06 -1.49
N LEU A 71 1.35 -11.15 -0.72
CA LEU A 71 0.23 -11.67 0.06
C LEU A 71 -0.14 -10.72 1.20
N SER A 72 0.82 -10.11 1.89
CA SER A 72 0.51 -9.17 2.98
C SER A 72 -0.21 -7.92 2.46
N THR A 73 0.24 -7.37 1.32
CA THR A 73 -0.36 -6.20 0.70
C THR A 73 -1.79 -6.46 0.21
N GLN A 74 -2.06 -7.61 -0.41
CA GLN A 74 -3.40 -7.93 -0.92
C GLN A 74 -4.36 -8.57 0.10
N SER A 75 -3.86 -9.22 1.15
CA SER A 75 -4.71 -9.86 2.17
C SER A 75 -5.24 -8.88 3.21
N LEU A 76 -4.52 -7.81 3.52
CA LEU A 76 -4.90 -6.82 4.52
C LEU A 76 -6.28 -6.18 4.28
N PRO A 77 -6.69 -5.80 3.05
CA PRO A 77 -8.05 -5.31 2.79
C PRO A 77 -9.14 -6.33 3.10
N PHE A 78 -8.90 -7.61 2.78
CA PHE A 78 -9.84 -8.70 3.05
C PHE A 78 -9.96 -8.98 4.54
N ILE A 79 -8.83 -9.10 5.24
CA ILE A 79 -8.78 -9.31 6.68
C ILE A 79 -9.42 -8.12 7.41
N LYS A 80 -9.15 -6.88 6.97
CA LYS A 80 -9.76 -5.66 7.51
C LYS A 80 -11.27 -5.63 7.31
N LYS A 81 -11.78 -6.04 6.14
CA LYS A 81 -13.23 -6.14 5.88
C LYS A 81 -13.88 -7.19 6.78
N TRP A 82 -13.26 -8.37 6.91
CA TRP A 82 -13.74 -9.43 7.79
C TRP A 82 -13.76 -9.01 9.26
N TRP A 83 -12.67 -8.40 9.75
CA TRP A 83 -12.58 -7.91 11.12
C TRP A 83 -13.63 -6.85 11.42
N LYS A 84 -13.80 -5.84 10.56
CA LYS A 84 -14.85 -4.81 10.72
C LYS A 84 -16.26 -5.41 10.79
N LYS A 85 -16.57 -6.41 9.96
CA LYS A 85 -17.87 -7.10 9.97
C LYS A 85 -18.13 -7.82 11.30
N ASN A 86 -17.09 -8.34 11.93
CA ASN A 86 -17.19 -9.12 13.17
C ASN A 86 -17.04 -8.27 14.46
N HIS A 87 -16.45 -7.08 14.36
CA HIS A 87 -16.19 -6.18 15.50
C HIS A 87 -17.20 -5.03 15.66
N ASN A 88 -17.96 -4.67 14.61
CA ASN A 88 -19.09 -3.77 14.76
C ASN A 88 -20.29 -4.55 15.33
N LYS A 89 -20.42 -4.56 16.66
CA LYS A 89 -21.71 -4.54 17.35
C LYS A 89 -22.12 -3.08 17.56
#